data_AF-A0A9D6XFI5-F1
#
_entry.id   AF-A0A9D6XFI5-F1
#
_cell.length_a   1.000
_cell.length_b   1.000
_cell.length_c   1.000
_cell.angle_alpha   90.00
_cell.angle_beta   90.00
_cell.angle_gamma   90.00
#
_symmetry.space_group_name_H-M   'P 1'
#
loop_
_entity.id
_entity.type
_entity.pdbx_description
1 polymer ?
#
loop_
_entity_poly.entity_id
_entity_poly.type
_entity_poly.pdbx_seq_one_letter_code
_entity_poly.pdbx_strand_id
1 'polypeptide(L)'
;MAKQKFDPYMRLTEPMVRENGVLRVATWQEALSKAAKGLATTRDAFSPSAVGFFSCSKSTNEMNFIAQKFARAVIGTNNIDSCNRT
;
A
#
# COMPACT_ATOMS: atom_id res chain seq x y z
N MET A 1 15.58 -23.26 -0.20
CA MET A 1 14.99 -22.03 -0.78
C MET A 1 15.96 -20.89 -0.55
N ALA A 2 16.48 -20.27 -1.62
CA ALA A 2 17.50 -19.23 -1.50
C ALA A 2 16.90 -17.98 -0.84
N LYS A 3 17.50 -17.52 0.26
CA LYS A 3 17.17 -16.21 0.85
C LYS A 3 17.66 -15.14 -0.12
N GLN A 4 16.77 -14.30 -0.62
CA GLN A 4 17.13 -13.16 -1.46
C GLN A 4 18.01 -12.20 -0.63
N LYS A 5 19.25 -11.97 -1.08
CA LYS A 5 20.19 -11.02 -0.46
C LYS A 5 19.64 -9.61 -0.69
N PHE A 6 19.23 -8.94 0.39
CA PHE A 6 18.76 -7.55 0.35
C PHE A 6 19.98 -6.61 0.31
N ASP A 7 20.20 -5.97 -0.84
CA ASP A 7 21.09 -4.82 -0.95
C ASP A 7 20.26 -3.54 -0.68
N PRO A 8 20.53 -2.80 0.40
CA PRO A 8 19.72 -1.65 0.80
C PRO A 8 19.70 -0.50 -0.21
N TYR A 9 20.63 -0.48 -1.18
CA TYR A 9 20.70 0.56 -2.22
C TYR A 9 20.20 0.09 -3.58
N MET A 10 19.84 -1.19 -3.72
CA MET A 10 19.35 -1.73 -4.97
C MET A 10 17.89 -1.34 -5.21
N ARG A 11 17.62 -0.77 -6.39
CA ARG A 11 16.27 -0.41 -6.81
C ARG A 11 15.41 -1.67 -6.94
N LEU A 12 14.26 -1.69 -6.26
CA LEU A 12 13.24 -2.72 -6.48
C LEU A 12 12.59 -2.53 -7.84
N THR A 13 12.55 -3.59 -8.64
CA THR A 13 12.03 -3.59 -10.02
C THR A 13 10.76 -4.42 -10.18
N GLU A 14 10.42 -5.25 -9.20
CA GLU A 14 9.29 -6.19 -9.25
C GLU A 14 8.46 -6.08 -7.97
N PRO A 15 7.12 -6.27 -8.07
CA PRO A 15 6.30 -6.34 -6.89
C PRO A 15 6.60 -7.63 -6.10
N MET A 16 6.46 -7.54 -4.78
CA MET A 16 6.70 -8.67 -3.88
C MET A 16 5.51 -8.87 -2.94
N VAL A 17 5.23 -10.12 -2.63
CA VAL A 17 4.16 -10.53 -1.72
C VAL A 17 4.77 -11.36 -0.59
N ARG A 18 4.25 -11.17 0.63
CA ARG A 18 4.66 -11.97 1.78
C ARG A 18 3.84 -13.25 1.86
N GLU A 19 4.53 -14.38 1.97
CA GLU A 19 3.95 -15.71 2.14
C GLU A 19 4.77 -16.48 3.18
N ASN A 20 4.11 -17.03 4.21
CA ASN A 20 4.76 -17.72 5.33
C ASN A 20 5.91 -16.91 5.97
N GLY A 21 5.71 -15.60 6.11
CA GLY A 21 6.69 -14.67 6.68
C GLY A 21 7.79 -14.20 5.73
N VAL A 22 7.92 -14.77 4.53
CA VAL A 22 8.99 -14.46 3.57
C VAL A 22 8.45 -13.66 2.40
N LEU A 23 9.18 -12.63 1.95
CA LEU A 23 8.85 -11.91 0.72
C LEU A 23 9.32 -12.72 -0.50
N ARG A 24 8.44 -12.84 -1.50
CA ARG A 24 8.77 -13.39 -2.81
C ARG A 24 8.27 -12.48 -3.92
N VAL A 25 8.90 -12.57 -5.09
CA VAL A 25 8.45 -11.88 -6.30
C VAL A 25 7.03 -12.35 -6.68
N ALA A 26 6.24 -11.42 -7.22
CA ALA A 26 4.88 -11.63 -7.68
C ALA A 26 4.66 -10.91 -9.01
N THR A 27 3.57 -11.24 -9.70
CA THR A 27 3.09 -10.42 -10.82
C THR A 27 2.35 -9.20 -10.29
N TRP A 28 2.23 -8.15 -11.12
CA TRP A 28 1.41 -6.97 -10.79
C TRP A 28 -0.04 -7.35 -10.47
N GLN A 29 -0.62 -8.27 -11.24
CA GLN A 29 -1.98 -8.74 -11.01
C GLN A 29 -2.12 -9.40 -9.64
N GLU A 30 -1.21 -10.31 -9.27
CA GLU A 30 -1.24 -10.98 -7.96
C GLU A 30 -1.10 -9.96 -6.82
N ALA A 31 -0.12 -9.06 -6.92
CA ALA A 31 0.17 -8.09 -5.87
C ALA A 31 -0.99 -7.13 -5.63
N LEU A 32 -1.56 -6.58 -6.71
CA LEU A 32 -2.70 -5.67 -6.63
C LEU A 32 -3.97 -6.38 -6.13
N SER A 33 -4.25 -7.59 -6.61
CA SER A 33 -5.39 -8.38 -6.12
C SER A 33 -5.28 -8.71 -4.63
N LYS A 34 -4.08 -9.07 -4.15
CA LYS A 34 -3.86 -9.32 -2.71
C LYS A 34 -4.01 -8.05 -1.88
N ALA A 35 -3.46 -6.92 -2.33
CA ALA A 35 -3.60 -5.64 -1.63
C ALA A 35 -5.08 -5.20 -1.56
N ALA A 36 -5.80 -5.25 -2.68
CA ALA A 36 -7.21 -4.90 -2.74
C ALA A 36 -8.07 -5.81 -1.84
N LYS A 37 -7.82 -7.12 -1.87
CA LYS A 37 -8.52 -8.09 -1.01
C LYS A 37 -8.30 -7.78 0.47
N GLY A 38 -7.06 -7.48 0.88
CA GLY A 38 -6.74 -7.12 2.27
C GLY A 38 -7.50 -5.88 2.73
N LEU A 39 -7.43 -4.80 1.93
CA LEU A 39 -8.13 -3.55 2.21
C LEU A 39 -9.65 -3.74 2.30
N ALA A 40 -10.25 -4.45 1.33
CA ALA A 40 -11.69 -4.73 1.33
C ALA A 40 -12.11 -5.58 2.53
N THR A 41 -11.34 -6.63 2.85
CA THR A 41 -11.62 -7.50 4.00
C THR A 41 -11.62 -6.71 5.31
N THR A 42 -10.62 -5.85 5.53
CA THR A 42 -10.55 -5.02 6.74
C THR A 42 -11.69 -3.99 6.78
N ARG A 43 -11.99 -3.34 5.66
CA ARG A 43 -13.11 -2.39 5.55
C ARG A 43 -14.44 -3.06 5.90
N ASP A 44 -14.71 -4.23 5.32
CA ASP A 44 -15.99 -4.92 5.42
C ASP A 44 -16.18 -5.60 6.78
N ALA A 45 -15.09 -6.09 7.39
CA ALA A 45 -15.14 -6.76 8.69
C ALA A 45 -15.23 -5.79 9.88
N PHE A 46 -14.67 -4.58 9.78
CA PHE A 46 -14.55 -3.65 10.90
C PHE A 46 -15.24 -2.31 10.64
N SER A 47 -14.73 -1.54 9.68
CA SER A 47 -15.33 -0.30 9.15
C SER A 47 -14.36 0.33 8.14
N PRO A 48 -14.80 1.30 7.31
CA PRO A 48 -13.88 2.14 6.53
C PRO A 48 -12.78 2.80 7.37
N SER A 49 -13.10 3.24 8.59
CA SER A 49 -12.16 3.88 9.52
C SER A 49 -11.08 2.91 10.05
N ALA A 50 -11.23 1.60 9.87
CA ALA A 50 -10.16 0.63 10.19
C ALA A 50 -9.02 0.64 9.16
N VAL A 51 -9.21 1.30 8.01
CA VAL A 51 -8.19 1.44 6.96
C VAL A 51 -7.59 2.85 7.03
N GLY A 52 -6.26 2.92 6.95
CA GLY A 52 -5.51 4.17 6.92
C GLY A 52 -4.53 4.24 5.73
N PHE A 53 -4.26 5.45 5.26
CA PHE A 53 -3.34 5.72 4.16
C PHE A 53 -2.27 6.74 4.59
N PHE A 54 -1.03 6.52 4.15
CA PHE A 54 0.06 7.48 4.31
C PHE A 54 0.60 7.86 2.92
N SER A 55 0.43 9.12 2.54
CA SER A 55 1.03 9.68 1.33
C SER A 55 2.39 10.32 1.62
N CYS A 56 3.06 10.83 0.58
CA CYS A 56 4.43 11.31 0.67
C CYS A 56 4.56 12.76 0.19
N SER A 57 5.13 13.63 1.02
CA SER A 57 5.40 15.04 0.68
C SER A 57 6.43 15.21 -0.45
N LYS A 58 7.24 14.17 -0.72
CA LYS A 58 8.19 14.16 -1.84
C LYS A 58 7.57 13.70 -3.17
N SER A 59 6.30 13.27 -3.17
CA SER A 59 5.56 12.97 -4.40
C SER A 59 4.90 14.23 -4.95
N THR A 60 4.35 14.17 -6.16
CA THR A 60 3.64 15.33 -6.73
C THR A 60 2.33 15.62 -5.99
N ASN A 61 1.83 16.84 -6.12
CA ASN A 61 0.52 17.25 -5.62
C ASN A 61 -0.61 16.41 -6.24
N GLU A 62 -0.53 16.00 -7.50
CA GLU A 62 -1.53 15.12 -8.13
C GLU A 62 -1.55 13.74 -7.47
N MET A 63 -0.39 13.18 -7.11
CA MET A 63 -0.32 11.91 -6.39
C MET A 63 -0.96 12.02 -5.01
N ASN A 64 -0.74 13.12 -4.30
CA ASN A 64 -1.42 13.38 -3.03
C ASN A 64 -2.94 13.57 -3.21
N PHE A 65 -3.36 14.24 -4.29
CA PHE A 65 -4.77 14.39 -4.64
C PHE A 65 -5.44 13.04 -4.90
N ILE A 66 -4.80 12.15 -5.67
CA ILE A 66 -5.32 10.81 -5.95
C ILE A 66 -5.38 9.97 -4.68
N ALA A 67 -4.37 10.04 -3.81
CA ALA A 67 -4.36 9.30 -2.55
C ALA A 67 -5.54 9.69 -1.65
N GLN A 68 -5.80 10.99 -1.46
CA GLN A 68 -6.96 11.43 -0.67
C GLN A 68 -8.29 11.10 -1.34
N LYS A 69 -8.37 11.16 -2.67
CA LYS A 69 -9.58 10.79 -3.41
C LYS A 69 -9.86 9.30 -3.25
N PHE A 70 -8.85 8.45 -3.32
CA PHE A 70 -9.00 7.02 -3.09
C PHE A 70 -9.47 6.71 -1.67
N ALA A 71 -8.82 7.30 -0.66
CA ALA A 71 -9.22 7.11 0.74
C ALA A 71 -10.68 7.54 0.98
N ARG A 72 -11.07 8.74 0.53
CA ARG A 72 -12.38 9.32 0.84
C ARG A 72 -13.51 8.77 -0.03
N ALA A 73 -13.27 8.61 -1.34
CA ALA A 73 -14.33 8.23 -2.28
C ALA A 73 -14.43 6.72 -2.54
N VAL A 74 -13.31 5.98 -2.47
CA VAL A 74 -13.32 4.52 -2.77
C VAL A 74 -13.42 3.71 -1.48
N ILE A 75 -12.64 4.07 -0.46
CA ILE A 75 -12.66 3.35 0.81
C ILE A 75 -13.74 3.89 1.75
N GLY A 76 -13.99 5.20 1.73
CA GLY A 76 -14.95 5.86 2.61
C GLY A 76 -14.35 6.28 3.95
N THR A 77 -13.04 6.54 4.00
CA THR A 77 -12.32 6.92 5.22
C THR A 77 -11.65 8.29 5.08
N ASN A 78 -11.59 9.02 6.19
CA ASN A 78 -10.80 10.25 6.31
C ASN A 78 -9.41 9.99 6.90
N ASN A 79 -9.08 8.73 7.21
CA ASN A 79 -7.79 8.33 7.76
C ASN A 79 -6.73 8.32 6.66
N ILE A 80 -6.31 9.51 6.25
CA ILE A 80 -5.20 9.74 5.36
C ILE A 80 -4.33 10.86 5.91
N ASP A 81 -3.02 10.63 5.91
CA ASP A 81 -2.04 11.62 6.35
C ASP A 81 -0.80 11.59 5.43
N SER A 82 0.10 12.54 5.58
CA SER A 82 1.35 12.62 4.81
C SER A 82 2.54 12.97 5.70
N CYS A 83 3.77 12.71 5.23
CA CYS A 83 4.99 13.03 5.98
C CYS A 83 5.26 14.54 6.18
N ASN A 84 4.30 15.41 5.90
CA ASN A 84 4.46 16.85 6.12
C ASN A 84 4.43 17.13 7.63
N ARG A 85 5.61 17.18 8.24
CA ARG A 85 5.79 17.72 9.59
C ARG A 85 5.51 19.22 9.54
N THR A 86 4.35 19.63 10.05
CA THR A 86 4.20 20.95 10.68
C THR A 86 4.34 20.80 12.17
#